data_AF-A0A535MY84-F1
#
_entry.id   AF-A0A535MY84-F1
#
_cell.length_a   1.000
_cell.length_b   1.000
_cell.length_c   1.000
_cell.angle_alpha   90.00
_cell.angle_beta   90.00
_cell.angle_gamma   90.00
#
_symmetry.space_group_name_H-M   'P 1'
#
loop_
_entity.id
_entity.type
_entity.pdbx_description
1 polymer ?
#
loop_
_entity_poly.entity_id
_entity_poly.type
_entity_poly.pdbx_seq_one_letter_code
_entity_poly.pdbx_strand_id
1 'polypeptide(L)'
;MLETGVAGYARTPGNRGAWMLRRDAGDRTEFLMFTLWDSIEAVKAFAGEDYEKAVFYPEDDRFLVERDLVATHYQVEASSLP
;
A
#
# COMPACT_ATOMS: atom_id res chain seq x y z
N MET A 1 3.37 7.95 -8.14
CA MET A 1 3.74 6.63 -7.57
C MET A 1 5.15 6.60 -6.99
N LEU A 2 6.23 6.70 -7.79
CA LEU A 2 7.61 6.65 -7.26
C LEU A 2 8.01 7.85 -6.40
N GLU A 3 7.43 9.03 -6.64
CA GLU A 3 7.70 10.25 -5.87
C GLU A 3 6.82 10.39 -4.62
N THR A 4 5.62 9.79 -4.67
CA THR A 4 4.59 9.91 -3.63
C THR A 4 4.44 8.60 -2.86
N GLY A 5 3.49 7.74 -3.22
CA GLY A 5 3.12 6.53 -2.49
C GLY A 5 4.30 5.64 -2.13
N VAL A 6 5.05 5.16 -3.14
CA VAL A 6 6.23 4.29 -2.92
C VAL A 6 7.28 4.96 -2.05
N ALA A 7 7.52 6.25 -2.28
CA ALA A 7 8.48 7.03 -1.52
C ALA A 7 8.03 7.25 -0.07
N GLY A 8 6.74 7.43 0.16
CA GLY A 8 6.12 7.59 1.48
C GLY A 8 6.24 6.31 2.31
N TYR A 9 5.95 5.16 1.70
CA TYR A 9 6.17 3.85 2.34
C TYR A 9 7.65 3.69 2.70
N ALA A 10 8.55 3.82 1.73
CA ALA A 10 9.97 3.52 1.89
C ALA A 10 10.69 4.44 2.90
N ARG A 11 10.21 5.67 3.10
CA ARG A 11 10.78 6.61 4.09
C ARG A 11 10.23 6.44 5.49
N THR A 12 9.12 5.71 5.67
CA THR A 12 8.53 5.55 7.00
C THR A 12 9.29 4.47 7.77
N PRO A 13 9.82 4.77 8.98
CA PRO A 13 10.49 3.77 9.80
C PRO A 13 9.62 2.54 10.03
N GLY A 14 10.22 1.35 9.89
CA GLY A 14 9.53 0.08 10.01
C GLY A 14 8.91 -0.44 8.71
N ASN A 15 9.00 0.27 7.58
CA ASN A 15 8.72 -0.32 6.27
C ASN A 15 9.85 -1.27 5.86
N ARG A 16 9.51 -2.50 5.50
CA ARG A 16 10.43 -3.55 5.03
C ARG A 16 10.41 -3.74 3.51
N GLY A 17 9.56 -3.01 2.81
CA GLY A 17 9.42 -3.07 1.36
C GLY A 17 8.06 -2.58 0.87
N ALA A 18 8.04 -2.15 -0.38
CA ALA A 18 6.84 -1.73 -1.09
C ALA A 18 6.91 -2.22 -2.53
N TRP A 19 5.82 -2.80 -3.01
CA TRP A 19 5.67 -3.31 -4.36
C TRP A 19 4.37 -2.78 -4.97
N MET A 20 4.47 -2.27 -6.19
CA MET A 20 3.30 -1.97 -7.01
C MET A 20 3.04 -3.18 -7.89
N LEU A 21 2.00 -3.92 -7.56
CA LEU A 21 1.55 -5.08 -8.32
C LEU A 21 0.58 -4.61 -9.40
N ARG A 22 0.62 -5.25 -10.55
CA ARG A 22 -0.32 -5.03 -11.65
C ARG A 22 -0.86 -6.36 -12.13
N ARG A 23 -2.15 -6.43 -12.38
CA ARG A 23 -2.77 -7.55 -13.13
C ARG A 23 -3.84 -7.03 -14.07
N ASP A 24 -4.07 -7.75 -15.16
CA ASP A 24 -5.23 -7.53 -16.02
C ASP A 24 -6.39 -8.39 -15.51
N ALA A 25 -7.57 -7.79 -15.39
CA ALA A 25 -8.79 -8.36 -14.81
C ALA A 25 -9.97 -8.05 -15.74
N GLY A 26 -10.18 -8.93 -16.73
CA GLY A 26 -11.21 -8.73 -17.76
C GLY A 26 -10.86 -7.54 -18.66
N ASP A 27 -11.76 -6.56 -18.73
CA ASP A 27 -11.60 -5.32 -19.49
C ASP A 27 -10.87 -4.21 -18.69
N ARG A 28 -10.45 -4.51 -17.45
CA ARG A 28 -9.79 -3.56 -16.55
C ARG A 28 -8.37 -4.01 -16.22
N THR A 29 -7.53 -3.04 -15.84
CA THR A 29 -6.23 -3.30 -15.23
C THR A 29 -6.28 -2.83 -13.78
N GLU A 30 -5.90 -3.72 -12.87
CA GLU A 30 -5.81 -3.43 -11.44
C GLU A 30 -4.37 -3.17 -11.05
N PHE A 31 -4.19 -2.19 -10.18
CA PHE A 31 -2.93 -1.91 -9.50
C PHE A 31 -3.14 -2.05 -8.00
N LEU A 32 -2.27 -2.83 -7.34
CA LEU A 32 -2.32 -3.06 -5.90
C LEU A 32 -0.98 -2.67 -5.28
N MET A 33 -1.02 -1.83 -4.26
CA MET A 33 0.16 -1.60 -3.42
C MET A 33 0.24 -2.69 -2.35
N PHE A 34 1.28 -3.52 -2.43
CA PHE A 34 1.64 -4.45 -1.37
C PHE A 34 2.82 -3.87 -0.58
N THR A 35 2.68 -3.79 0.73
CA THR A 35 3.72 -3.23 1.60
C THR A 35 3.93 -4.13 2.80
N LEU A 36 5.17 -4.30 3.23
CA LEU A 36 5.54 -5.10 4.39
C LEU A 36 6.08 -4.19 5.48
N TRP A 37 5.66 -4.42 6.73
CA TRP A 37 5.98 -3.56 7.85
C TRP A 37 6.39 -4.38 9.08
N ASP A 38 7.16 -3.77 9.97
CA ASP A 38 7.58 -4.38 11.24
C ASP A 38 6.42 -4.57 12.22
N SER A 39 5.39 -3.72 12.16
CA SER A 39 4.21 -3.78 13.04
C SER A 39 3.07 -2.89 12.55
N ILE A 40 1.87 -3.06 13.12
CA ILE A 40 0.74 -2.14 12.90
C ILE A 40 1.04 -0.71 13.37
N GLU A 41 1.87 -0.54 14.40
CA GLU A 41 2.26 0.80 14.85
C GLU A 41 3.12 1.52 13.80
N ALA A 42 3.96 0.80 13.07
CA ALA A 42 4.69 1.36 11.92
C ALA A 42 3.74 1.72 10.76
N VAL A 43 2.69 0.93 10.54
CA VAL A 43 1.64 1.26 9.57
C VAL A 43 0.90 2.54 9.99
N LYS A 44 0.49 2.66 11.25
CA LYS A 44 -0.16 3.87 11.78
C LYS A 44 0.72 5.10 11.68
N ALA A 45 2.03 4.96 11.86
CA ALA A 45 2.97 6.08 11.67
C ALA A 45 2.96 6.61 10.23
N PHE A 46 2.63 5.76 9.24
CA PHE A 46 2.43 6.16 7.85
C PHE A 46 1.01 6.67 7.57
N ALA A 47 -0.01 5.87 7.92
CA ALA A 47 -1.40 6.06 7.50
C ALA A 47 -2.25 6.91 8.46
N GLY A 48 -1.76 7.15 9.69
CA GLY A 48 -2.51 7.72 10.80
C GLY A 48 -3.26 6.67 11.62
N GLU A 49 -4.01 7.12 12.63
CA GLU A 49 -4.75 6.24 13.55
C GLU A 49 -5.83 5.40 12.86
N ASP A 50 -6.45 5.93 11.81
CA ASP A 50 -7.40 5.22 10.95
C ASP A 50 -6.64 4.46 9.84
N TYR A 51 -5.71 3.59 10.26
CA TYR A 51 -4.72 2.94 9.38
C TYR A 51 -5.32 1.94 8.39
N GLU A 52 -6.59 1.61 8.53
CA GLU A 52 -7.35 0.81 7.57
C GLU A 52 -7.86 1.67 6.41
N LYS A 53 -7.91 3.00 6.55
CA LYS A 53 -8.31 3.89 5.45
C LYS A 53 -7.17 4.02 4.43
N ALA A 54 -7.50 3.78 3.17
CA ALA A 54 -6.53 3.93 2.09
C ALA A 54 -6.06 5.39 1.96
N VAL A 55 -4.75 5.59 1.83
CA VAL A 55 -4.13 6.90 1.61
C VAL A 55 -4.13 7.19 0.10
N PHE A 56 -4.84 8.25 -0.30
CA PHE A 56 -4.91 8.71 -1.68
C PHE A 56 -4.16 10.02 -1.88
N TYR A 57 -3.61 10.19 -3.08
CA TYR A 57 -2.97 11.41 -3.53
C TYR A 57 -3.85 12.11 -4.58
N PRO A 58 -3.76 13.44 -4.72
CA PRO A 58 -4.57 14.18 -5.70
C PRO A 58 -4.42 13.66 -7.14
N GLU A 59 -3.28 13.08 -7.49
CA GLU A 59 -3.05 12.48 -8.80
C GLU A 59 -3.88 11.22 -9.03
N ASP A 60 -4.26 10.49 -7.98
CA ASP A 60 -4.98 9.22 -8.10
C ASP A 60 -6.39 9.42 -8.68
N ASP A 61 -7.04 10.54 -8.37
CA ASP A 61 -8.34 10.92 -8.92
C ASP A 61 -8.31 11.09 -10.45
N ARG A 62 -7.13 11.32 -11.04
CA ARG A 62 -6.98 11.51 -12.49
C ARG A 62 -6.90 10.20 -13.26
N PHE A 63 -6.55 9.10 -12.58
CA PHE A 63 -6.19 7.83 -13.25
C PHE A 63 -7.04 6.64 -12.79
N LEU A 64 -7.58 6.65 -11.58
CA LEU A 64 -8.33 5.53 -11.04
C LEU A 64 -9.78 5.56 -11.50
N VAL A 65 -10.21 4.49 -12.19
CA VAL A 65 -11.61 4.26 -12.56
C VAL A 65 -12.42 3.86 -11.31
N GLU A 66 -11.82 3.03 -10.45
CA GLU A 66 -12.37 2.59 -9.17
C GLU A 66 -11.22 2.49 -8.15
N ARG A 67 -11.55 2.55 -6.86
CA ARG A 67 -10.58 2.48 -5.75
C ARG A 67 -11.17 1.82 -4.52
N ASP A 68 -10.37 1.01 -3.85
CA ASP A 68 -10.71 0.45 -2.55
C ASP A 68 -10.42 1.48 -1.46
N LEU A 69 -11.45 1.84 -0.68
CA LEU A 69 -11.33 2.83 0.38
C LEU A 69 -10.68 2.27 1.66
N VAL A 70 -10.55 0.94 1.74
CA VAL A 70 -10.06 0.23 2.91
C VAL A 70 -8.89 -0.67 2.51
N ALA A 71 -7.77 -0.51 3.20
CA ALA A 71 -6.60 -1.35 3.09
C ALA A 71 -6.75 -2.58 4.00
N THR A 72 -6.55 -3.76 3.43
CA THR A 72 -6.57 -5.02 4.19
C THR A 72 -5.19 -5.32 4.76
N HIS A 73 -5.13 -5.64 6.05
CA HIS A 73 -3.90 -5.98 6.76
C HIS A 73 -3.83 -7.46 7.09
N TYR A 74 -2.64 -8.05 6.93
CA TYR A 74 -2.38 -9.45 7.21
C TYR A 74 -1.14 -9.59 8.10
N GLN A 75 -1.16 -10.56 9.00
CA GLN A 75 0.02 -10.96 9.75
C GLN A 75 0.80 -12.03 8.99
N VAL A 76 2.11 -11.83 8.86
CA VAL A 76 2.99 -12.84 8.26
C VAL A 76 3.29 -13.92 9.30
N GLU A 77 2.59 -15.06 9.19
CA GLU A 77 2.80 -16.21 10.08
C GLU A 77 3.99 -17.08 9.65
N ALA A 78 4.32 -17.10 8.36
CA ALA A 78 5.46 -17.83 7.82
C ALA A 78 6.00 -17.15 6.56
N SER A 79 7.33 -17.13 6.41
CA SER A 79 8.01 -16.67 5.19
C SER A 79 9.22 -17.54 4.91
N SER A 80 9.46 -17.84 3.64
CA SER A 80 10.69 -18.49 3.16
C SER A 80 11.71 -17.49 2.59
N LEU A 81 11.36 -16.19 2.59
CA LEU A 81 12.34 -15.14 2.29
C LEU A 81 13.43 -15.17 3.38
N PRO A 82 14.71 -15.09 2.98
CA PRO A 82 15.83 -15.12 3.91
C PRO A 82 15.83 -13.93 4.88
#